data_AF-A0A6J7IAN1-F1
#
_entry.id   AF-A0A6J7IAN1-F1
#
_cell.length_a   1.000
_cell.length_b   1.000
_cell.length_c   1.000
_cell.angle_alpha   90.00
_cell.angle_beta   90.00
_cell.angle_gamma   90.00
#
_symmetry.space_group_name_H-M   'P 1'
#
loop_
_entity.id
_entity.type
_entity.pdbx_description
1 polymer ?
#
loop_
_entity_poly.entity_id
_entity_poly.type
_entity_poly.pdbx_seq_one_letter_code
_entity_poly.pdbx_strand_id
1 'polypeptide(L)'
;MADNCYNTFTFFGNAKVLKQVGKWEAELKAATSTKHDGSSAKAILEVFFPEIDHQTAITFLGVKWAYPDFGESIPLDAGELGFVCAWSAMEDFQDHLTKVLHKIDKNVVVRLLYNTDSLEEGARYAVIGNDGQILSKEIELQYTDEAREVPTYSLFYEHCLDSCEELVDELPALKAKLMNHMKNLEKVMYDPL
;
A
#
# COMPACT_ATOMS: atom_id res chain seq x y z
N MET A 1 11.11 16.08 -16.90
CA MET A 1 11.01 14.60 -16.95
C MET A 1 9.66 14.26 -16.35
N ALA A 2 8.98 13.20 -16.79
CA ALA A 2 7.77 12.79 -16.10
C ALA A 2 8.22 12.29 -14.72
N ASP A 3 7.82 12.96 -13.65
CA ASP A 3 8.14 12.51 -12.30
C ASP A 3 7.40 11.19 -12.06
N ASN A 4 8.15 10.16 -11.70
CA ASN A 4 7.60 8.85 -11.39
C ASN A 4 6.93 8.94 -10.02
N CYS A 5 5.72 8.38 -9.91
CA CYS A 5 5.05 8.15 -8.65
C CYS A 5 5.42 6.75 -8.15
N TYR A 6 6.10 6.69 -7.02
CA TYR A 6 6.42 5.47 -6.28
C TYR A 6 5.25 5.14 -5.36
N ASN A 7 4.84 3.88 -5.36
CA ASN A 7 3.69 3.40 -4.59
C ASN A 7 4.09 2.13 -3.84
N THR A 8 4.04 2.16 -2.51
CA THR A 8 4.30 0.99 -1.67
C THR A 8 3.02 0.59 -0.95
N PHE A 9 2.62 -0.66 -1.11
CA PHE A 9 1.49 -1.24 -0.41
C PHE A 9 1.94 -2.11 0.76
N THR A 10 1.43 -1.78 1.94
CA THR A 10 1.63 -2.56 3.18
C THR A 10 0.29 -3.15 3.61
N PHE A 11 0.31 -4.42 4.04
CA PHE A 11 -0.92 -5.17 4.33
C PHE A 11 -0.95 -5.61 5.79
N PHE A 12 -1.92 -5.08 6.53
CA PHE A 12 -2.12 -5.44 7.92
C PHE A 12 -3.34 -6.37 8.01
N GLY A 13 -3.10 -7.68 8.08
CA GLY A 13 -4.14 -8.70 8.20
C GLY A 13 -3.65 -9.98 8.86
N ASN A 14 -4.53 -10.96 9.02
CA ASN A 14 -4.15 -12.27 9.56
C ASN A 14 -3.23 -13.05 8.60
N ALA A 15 -2.73 -14.20 9.05
CA ALA A 15 -1.81 -15.04 8.27
C ALA A 15 -2.33 -15.46 6.89
N LYS A 16 -3.65 -15.54 6.67
CA LYS A 16 -4.23 -15.86 5.36
C LYS A 16 -4.09 -14.69 4.38
N VAL A 17 -4.24 -13.45 4.87
CA VAL A 17 -3.97 -12.24 4.07
C VAL A 17 -2.51 -12.21 3.66
N LEU A 18 -1.58 -12.37 4.61
CA LEU A 18 -0.15 -12.36 4.32
C LEU A 18 0.25 -13.46 3.33
N LYS A 19 -0.34 -14.66 3.45
CA LYS A 19 -0.14 -15.74 2.48
C LYS A 19 -0.66 -15.38 1.08
N GLN A 20 -1.80 -14.70 0.98
CA GLN A 20 -2.34 -14.24 -0.29
C GLN A 20 -1.44 -13.18 -0.94
N VAL A 21 -0.92 -12.24 -0.15
CA VAL A 21 0.02 -11.21 -0.62
C VAL A 21 1.31 -11.85 -1.14
N GLY A 22 1.91 -12.78 -0.38
CA GLY A 22 3.10 -13.50 -0.83
C GLY A 22 2.86 -14.34 -2.11
N LYS A 23 1.64 -14.85 -2.30
CA LYS A 23 1.25 -15.50 -3.57
C LYS A 23 1.25 -14.49 -4.72
N TRP A 24 0.64 -13.31 -4.55
CA TRP A 24 0.63 -12.26 -5.57
C TRP A 24 2.04 -11.80 -5.92
N GLU A 25 2.92 -11.61 -4.92
CA GLU A 25 4.31 -11.23 -5.16
C GLU A 25 5.04 -12.26 -6.03
N ALA A 26 4.89 -13.56 -5.72
CA ALA A 26 5.49 -14.63 -6.50
C ALA A 26 4.94 -14.69 -7.95
N GLU A 27 3.62 -14.51 -8.11
CA GLU A 27 2.97 -14.46 -9.43
C GLU A 27 3.43 -13.24 -10.25
N LEU A 28 3.56 -12.07 -9.62
CA LEU A 28 4.11 -10.88 -10.26
C LEU A 28 5.55 -11.11 -10.75
N LYS A 29 6.42 -11.65 -9.89
CA LYS A 29 7.82 -11.95 -10.26
C LYS A 29 7.89 -12.90 -11.46
N ALA A 30 7.06 -13.93 -11.49
CA ALA A 30 6.99 -14.88 -12.60
C ALA A 30 6.44 -14.25 -13.90
N ALA A 31 5.43 -13.38 -13.79
CA ALA A 31 4.84 -12.69 -14.94
C ALA A 31 5.79 -11.65 -15.55
N THR A 32 6.58 -10.95 -14.73
CA THR A 32 7.53 -9.92 -15.18
C THR A 32 8.77 -10.52 -15.85
N SER A 33 9.26 -11.66 -15.35
CA SER A 33 10.45 -12.32 -15.90
C SER A 33 10.23 -13.00 -17.27
N THR A 34 8.98 -13.11 -17.72
CA THR A 34 8.63 -13.79 -18.97
C THR A 34 8.29 -12.85 -20.14
N LYS A 35 8.18 -11.53 -19.94
CA LYS A 35 7.71 -10.60 -20.98
C LYS A 35 8.51 -9.28 -21.02
N HIS A 36 9.33 -9.12 -22.05
CA HIS A 36 9.86 -7.82 -22.51
C HIS A 36 8.77 -7.06 -23.29
N ASP A 37 7.61 -6.80 -22.70
CA ASP A 37 6.52 -6.09 -23.37
C ASP A 37 6.45 -4.64 -22.87
N GLY A 38 6.44 -3.69 -23.81
CA GLY A 38 6.27 -2.25 -23.55
C GLY A 38 4.91 -1.84 -22.95
N SER A 39 4.13 -2.78 -22.40
CA SER A 39 2.95 -2.51 -21.57
C SER A 39 3.25 -2.93 -20.13
N SER A 40 3.84 -2.01 -19.38
CA SER A 40 4.29 -2.19 -18.00
C SER A 40 3.21 -2.75 -17.07
N ALA A 41 1.92 -2.44 -17.30
CA ALA A 41 0.82 -2.83 -16.42
C ALA A 41 0.36 -4.29 -16.56
N LYS A 42 0.73 -5.01 -17.63
CA LYS A 42 0.14 -6.30 -17.98
C LYS A 42 0.27 -7.35 -16.88
N ALA A 43 1.44 -7.45 -16.26
CA ALA A 43 1.67 -8.37 -15.13
C ALA A 43 0.74 -8.04 -13.94
N ILE A 44 0.53 -6.75 -13.66
CA ILE A 44 -0.37 -6.29 -12.59
C ILE A 44 -1.82 -6.71 -12.92
N LEU A 45 -2.26 -6.49 -14.16
CA LEU A 45 -3.61 -6.85 -14.60
C LEU A 45 -3.84 -8.38 -14.51
N GLU A 46 -2.90 -9.18 -15.00
CA GLU A 46 -2.99 -10.65 -14.99
C GLU A 46 -3.05 -11.22 -13.55
N VAL A 47 -2.35 -10.62 -12.60
CA VAL A 47 -2.28 -11.12 -11.20
C VAL A 47 -3.47 -10.65 -10.35
N PHE A 48 -3.83 -9.37 -10.42
CA PHE A 48 -4.84 -8.79 -9.52
C PHE A 48 -6.24 -8.71 -10.10
N PHE A 49 -6.36 -8.85 -11.42
CA PHE A 49 -7.63 -8.78 -12.14
C PHE A 49 -7.81 -9.95 -13.13
N PRO A 50 -7.56 -11.21 -12.72
CA PRO A 50 -7.55 -12.35 -13.65
C PRO A 50 -8.91 -12.64 -14.31
N GLU A 51 -10.01 -12.12 -13.74
CA GLU A 51 -11.37 -12.33 -14.21
C GLU A 51 -11.97 -11.11 -14.95
N ILE A 52 -11.22 -10.01 -15.04
CA ILE A 52 -11.67 -8.75 -15.67
C ILE A 52 -10.85 -8.53 -16.94
N ASP A 53 -11.49 -8.05 -18.01
CA ASP A 53 -10.75 -7.66 -19.20
C ASP A 53 -9.78 -6.49 -18.89
N HIS A 54 -8.65 -6.44 -19.59
CA HIS A 54 -7.61 -5.47 -19.29
C HIS A 54 -8.06 -4.01 -19.45
N GLN A 55 -9.04 -3.73 -20.32
CA GLN A 55 -9.49 -2.37 -20.56
C GLN A 55 -10.29 -1.83 -19.37
N THR A 56 -11.15 -2.65 -18.79
CA THR A 56 -11.85 -2.34 -17.54
C THR A 56 -10.90 -2.42 -16.33
N ALA A 57 -9.96 -3.36 -16.29
CA ALA A 57 -9.01 -3.46 -15.19
C ALA A 57 -8.09 -2.23 -15.06
N ILE A 58 -7.68 -1.62 -16.19
CA ILE A 58 -6.89 -0.38 -16.21
C ILE A 58 -7.57 0.78 -15.49
N THR A 59 -8.91 0.84 -15.46
CA THR A 59 -9.60 1.93 -14.73
C THR A 59 -9.40 1.82 -13.23
N PHE A 60 -9.32 0.61 -12.68
CA PHE A 60 -8.99 0.40 -11.27
C PHE A 60 -7.51 0.68 -10.97
N LEU A 61 -6.64 0.49 -11.96
CA LEU A 61 -5.23 0.80 -11.82
C LEU A 61 -4.97 2.31 -11.84
N GLY A 62 -5.90 3.10 -12.38
CA GLY A 62 -5.79 4.55 -12.56
C GLY A 62 -4.78 4.99 -13.63
N VAL A 63 -3.89 4.09 -14.06
CA VAL A 63 -2.76 4.41 -14.94
C VAL A 63 -2.38 3.22 -15.81
N LYS A 64 -2.15 3.47 -17.11
CA LYS A 64 -1.72 2.44 -18.07
C LYS A 64 -0.24 2.08 -17.93
N TRP A 65 0.54 2.98 -17.36
CA TRP A 65 1.99 2.92 -17.23
C TRP A 65 2.39 2.70 -15.77
N ALA A 66 1.98 1.57 -15.19
CA ALA A 66 2.49 1.09 -13.90
C ALA A 66 3.33 -0.17 -14.12
N TYR A 67 4.40 -0.40 -13.36
CA TYR A 67 5.11 -1.68 -13.31
C TYR A 67 5.44 -2.05 -11.85
N PRO A 68 5.52 -3.35 -11.53
CA PRO A 68 6.01 -3.78 -10.23
C PRO A 68 7.50 -3.43 -10.07
N ASP A 69 7.86 -2.94 -8.89
CA ASP A 69 9.25 -2.76 -8.45
C ASP A 69 9.49 -3.69 -7.26
N PHE A 70 10.64 -4.35 -7.26
CA PHE A 70 10.97 -5.39 -6.28
C PHE A 70 12.11 -4.98 -5.35
N GLY A 71 12.24 -3.69 -5.06
CA GLY A 71 13.32 -3.16 -4.21
C GLY A 71 14.42 -2.42 -4.98
N GLU A 72 14.23 -2.16 -6.27
CA GLU A 72 15.25 -1.59 -7.15
C GLU A 72 15.24 -0.07 -7.10
N SER A 73 14.04 0.52 -7.19
CA SER A 73 13.84 1.97 -7.13
C SER A 73 13.23 2.42 -5.80
N ILE A 74 12.50 1.52 -5.13
CA ILE A 74 11.78 1.79 -3.88
C ILE A 74 12.31 0.81 -2.82
N PRO A 75 12.79 1.25 -1.64
CA PRO A 75 13.10 0.32 -0.56
C PRO A 75 11.80 -0.31 -0.04
N LEU A 76 11.74 -1.64 -0.02
CA LEU A 76 10.57 -2.41 0.41
C LEU A 76 10.86 -3.22 1.66
N ASP A 77 9.95 -3.17 2.64
CA ASP A 77 9.95 -4.07 3.78
C ASP A 77 9.40 -5.46 3.40
N ALA A 78 9.68 -6.46 4.24
CA ALA A 78 9.22 -7.83 3.99
C ALA A 78 7.69 -7.90 3.97
N GLY A 79 7.13 -8.38 2.86
CA GLY A 79 5.68 -8.51 2.67
C GLY A 79 4.99 -7.28 2.07
N GLU A 80 5.76 -6.27 1.65
CA GLU A 80 5.25 -5.13 0.88
C GLU A 80 5.24 -5.40 -0.62
N LEU A 81 4.40 -4.66 -1.34
CA LEU A 81 4.37 -4.65 -2.80
C LEU A 81 4.68 -3.25 -3.32
N GLY A 82 5.74 -3.12 -4.12
CA GLY A 82 6.15 -1.86 -4.75
C GLY A 82 5.66 -1.75 -6.19
N PHE A 83 5.23 -0.54 -6.57
CA PHE A 83 4.87 -0.20 -7.93
C PHE A 83 5.38 1.19 -8.29
N VAL A 84 5.80 1.35 -9.54
CA VAL A 84 6.13 2.65 -10.11
C VAL A 84 5.11 2.97 -11.19
N CYS A 85 4.55 4.17 -11.16
CA CYS A 85 3.63 4.63 -12.20
C CYS A 85 3.83 6.09 -12.58
N ALA A 86 3.20 6.50 -13.68
CA ALA A 86 3.22 7.89 -14.11
C ALA A 86 2.14 8.72 -13.39
N TRP A 87 2.56 9.77 -12.69
CA TRP A 87 1.74 10.93 -12.30
C TRP A 87 0.59 10.74 -11.31
N SER A 88 0.34 9.56 -10.75
CA SER A 88 -0.79 9.38 -9.83
C SER A 88 -0.61 8.26 -8.81
N ALA A 89 -1.09 8.52 -7.59
CA ALA A 89 -1.23 7.50 -6.56
C ALA A 89 -2.23 6.43 -6.98
N MET A 90 -1.97 5.18 -6.57
CA MET A 90 -2.77 4.02 -6.96
C MET A 90 -3.97 3.76 -6.02
N GLU A 91 -4.74 4.80 -5.71
CA GLU A 91 -5.82 4.74 -4.71
C GLU A 91 -6.96 3.78 -5.07
N ASP A 92 -7.44 3.83 -6.32
CA ASP A 92 -8.48 2.91 -6.80
C ASP A 92 -8.01 1.46 -6.75
N PHE A 93 -6.70 1.24 -6.94
CA PHE A 93 -6.10 -0.07 -6.81
C PHE A 93 -6.03 -0.50 -5.34
N GLN A 94 -5.66 0.41 -4.43
CA GLN A 94 -5.76 0.18 -2.98
C GLN A 94 -7.16 -0.25 -2.57
N ASP A 95 -8.16 0.44 -3.10
CA ASP A 95 -9.57 0.19 -2.82
C ASP A 95 -9.98 -1.20 -3.29
N HIS A 96 -9.56 -1.60 -4.49
CA HIS A 96 -9.76 -2.96 -5.00
C HIS A 96 -9.09 -4.01 -4.11
N LEU A 97 -7.81 -3.84 -3.78
CA LEU A 97 -7.07 -4.77 -2.92
C LEU A 97 -7.76 -4.91 -1.56
N THR A 98 -8.21 -3.81 -0.98
CA THR A 98 -8.94 -3.76 0.30
C THR A 98 -10.22 -4.60 0.22
N LYS A 99 -11.03 -4.45 -0.85
CA LYS A 99 -12.25 -5.24 -1.07
C LYS A 99 -11.95 -6.74 -1.23
N VAL A 100 -10.91 -7.09 -1.97
CA VAL A 100 -10.52 -8.49 -2.21
C VAL A 100 -10.07 -9.13 -0.89
N LEU A 101 -9.14 -8.49 -0.18
CA LEU A 101 -8.60 -9.02 1.07
C LEU A 101 -9.63 -9.04 2.21
N HIS A 102 -10.62 -8.14 2.20
CA HIS A 102 -11.71 -8.15 3.18
C HIS A 102 -12.61 -9.41 3.09
N LYS A 103 -12.57 -10.14 1.97
CA LYS A 103 -13.22 -11.46 1.86
C LYS A 103 -12.46 -12.53 2.65
N ILE A 104 -11.16 -12.33 2.88
CA ILE A 104 -10.26 -13.24 3.61
C ILE A 104 -10.20 -12.88 5.10
N ASP A 105 -10.08 -11.59 5.40
CA ASP A 105 -10.03 -11.06 6.76
C ASP A 105 -10.86 -9.79 6.90
N LYS A 106 -11.87 -9.82 7.77
CA LYS A 106 -12.72 -8.65 8.04
C LYS A 106 -11.96 -7.50 8.69
N ASN A 107 -10.81 -7.79 9.28
CA ASN A 107 -9.97 -6.83 9.96
C ASN A 107 -8.78 -6.33 9.15
N VAL A 108 -8.72 -6.64 7.84
CA VAL A 108 -7.62 -6.14 7.00
C VAL A 108 -7.62 -4.62 6.93
N VAL A 109 -6.41 -4.05 6.98
CA VAL A 109 -6.10 -2.65 6.63
C VAL A 109 -5.05 -2.69 5.52
N VAL A 110 -5.26 -1.91 4.47
CA VAL A 110 -4.27 -1.72 3.41
C VAL A 110 -3.73 -0.30 3.52
N ARG A 111 -2.42 -0.15 3.62
CA ARG A 111 -1.74 1.15 3.54
C ARG A 111 -1.11 1.30 2.16
N LEU A 112 -1.23 2.49 1.60
CA LEU A 112 -0.57 2.95 0.38
C LEU A 112 0.31 4.13 0.77
N LEU A 113 1.62 3.99 0.59
CA LEU A 113 2.58 5.09 0.65
C LEU A 113 2.90 5.54 -0.76
N TYR A 114 2.99 6.85 -0.97
CA TYR A 114 3.34 7.44 -2.26
C TYR A 114 4.09 8.75 -2.09
N ASN A 115 4.87 9.13 -3.10
CA ASN A 115 5.41 10.48 -3.19
C ASN A 115 4.40 11.43 -3.84
N THR A 116 4.38 12.67 -3.37
CA THR A 116 3.61 13.77 -3.95
C THR A 116 4.47 14.59 -4.91
N ASP A 117 3.83 15.47 -5.67
CA ASP A 117 4.49 16.41 -6.59
C ASP A 117 5.46 17.39 -5.88
N SER A 118 5.35 17.54 -4.55
CA SER A 118 6.15 18.44 -3.70
C SER A 118 7.40 17.79 -3.08
N LEU A 119 7.77 16.55 -3.47
CA LEU A 119 8.77 15.70 -2.78
C LEU A 119 8.37 15.33 -1.35
N GLU A 120 7.10 15.48 -1.01
CA GLU A 120 6.50 15.05 0.24
C GLU A 120 6.03 13.59 0.13
N GLU A 121 5.86 12.92 1.26
CA GLU A 121 5.33 11.56 1.30
C GLU A 121 3.89 11.58 1.79
N GLY A 122 2.99 10.95 1.04
CA GLY A 122 1.60 10.71 1.40
C GLY A 122 1.40 9.28 1.88
N ALA A 123 0.54 9.10 2.87
CA ALA A 123 0.10 7.81 3.36
C ALA A 123 -1.43 7.73 3.37
N ARG A 124 -1.99 6.81 2.59
CA ARG A 124 -3.44 6.51 2.61
C ARG A 124 -3.68 5.16 3.26
N TYR A 125 -4.62 5.10 4.19
CA TYR A 125 -5.10 3.86 4.82
C TYR A 125 -6.51 3.57 4.36
N ALA A 126 -6.80 2.30 4.06
CA ALA A 126 -8.12 1.87 3.60
C ALA A 126 -8.61 0.61 4.33
N VAL A 127 -9.89 0.59 4.66
CA VAL A 127 -10.63 -0.55 5.25
C VAL A 127 -12.03 -0.65 4.65
N ILE A 128 -12.69 -1.79 4.87
CA ILE A 128 -14.14 -1.90 4.67
C ILE A 128 -14.86 -1.59 5.98
N GLY A 129 -15.79 -0.64 5.90
CA GLY A 129 -16.73 -0.25 6.95
C GLY A 129 -17.80 -1.30 7.24
N ASN A 130 -18.53 -1.10 8.33
CA ASN A 130 -19.61 -2.02 8.73
C ASN A 130 -20.79 -2.02 7.73
N ASP A 131 -20.95 -0.94 6.98
CA ASP A 131 -21.91 -0.78 5.89
C ASP A 131 -21.44 -1.41 4.56
N GLY A 132 -20.23 -1.99 4.54
CA GLY A 132 -19.63 -2.60 3.36
C GLY A 132 -18.97 -1.61 2.40
N GLN A 133 -18.94 -0.32 2.72
CA GLN A 133 -18.27 0.70 1.92
C GLN A 133 -16.78 0.77 2.25
N ILE A 134 -15.98 1.32 1.34
CA ILE A 134 -14.59 1.65 1.64
C ILE A 134 -14.57 2.89 2.51
N LEU A 135 -13.80 2.82 3.59
CA LEU A 135 -13.45 3.95 4.43
C LEU A 135 -11.95 4.14 4.31
N SER A 136 -11.52 5.35 3.96
CA SER A 136 -10.12 5.68 3.81
C SER A 136 -9.78 7.02 4.46
N LYS A 137 -8.52 7.16 4.83
CA LYS A 137 -7.94 8.43 5.27
C LYS A 137 -6.54 8.58 4.71
N GLU A 138 -6.26 9.78 4.26
CA GLU A 138 -4.98 10.24 3.79
C GLU A 138 -4.30 11.11 4.86
N ILE A 139 -2.98 10.99 4.93
CA ILE A 139 -2.09 11.77 5.78
C ILE A 139 -0.95 12.23 4.88
N GLU A 140 -0.70 13.54 4.82
CA GLU A 140 0.42 14.11 4.09
C GLU A 140 1.54 14.49 5.07
N LEU A 141 2.78 14.17 4.72
CA LEU A 141 3.95 14.60 5.47
C LEU A 141 4.51 15.88 4.86
N GLN A 142 4.31 17.00 5.54
CA GLN A 142 5.00 18.23 5.16
C GLN A 142 6.43 18.21 5.72
N TYR A 143 7.41 18.17 4.83
CA TYR A 143 8.79 18.42 5.22
C TYR A 143 8.95 19.91 5.48
N THR A 144 9.00 20.33 6.75
CA THR A 144 9.32 21.71 7.07
C THR A 144 10.75 22.02 6.62
N ASP A 145 10.90 23.00 5.72
CA ASP A 145 12.15 23.45 5.09
C ASP A 145 13.34 23.73 6.06
N GLU A 146 13.09 23.80 7.37
CA GLU A 146 14.09 24.11 8.39
C GLU A 146 14.97 22.93 8.81
N ALA A 147 14.62 21.70 8.44
CA ALA A 147 15.43 20.51 8.74
C ALA A 147 15.74 19.73 7.45
N ARG A 148 16.90 20.03 6.85
CA ARG A 148 17.64 19.05 6.03
C ARG A 148 18.24 17.93 6.89
N GLU A 149 17.66 17.63 8.04
CA GLU A 149 17.98 16.42 8.79
C GLU A 149 17.08 15.33 8.22
N VAL A 150 17.72 14.36 7.57
CA VAL A 150 17.09 13.15 7.06
C VAL A 150 16.13 12.64 8.14
N PRO A 151 14.82 12.56 7.88
CA PRO A 151 13.89 11.98 8.82
C PRO A 151 14.41 10.58 9.13
N THR A 152 14.79 10.32 10.37
CA THR A 152 15.06 8.95 10.79
C THR A 152 13.74 8.21 10.66
N TYR A 153 13.68 7.17 9.82
CA TYR A 153 12.51 6.32 9.55
C TYR A 153 11.66 5.98 10.80
N SER A 154 12.25 5.95 12.00
CA SER A 154 11.56 5.79 13.28
C SER A 154 10.57 6.92 13.61
N LEU A 155 10.93 8.19 13.36
CA LEU A 155 10.03 9.34 13.52
C LEU A 155 8.87 9.30 12.53
N PHE A 156 9.07 8.74 11.33
CA PHE A 156 8.01 8.52 10.33
C PHE A 156 7.00 7.47 10.79
N TYR A 157 7.48 6.35 11.35
CA TYR A 157 6.61 5.34 11.94
C TYR A 157 5.87 5.93 13.14
N GLU A 158 6.53 6.60 14.08
CA GLU A 158 5.89 7.25 15.22
C GLU A 158 4.89 8.33 14.78
N HIS A 159 5.20 9.18 13.80
CA HIS A 159 4.23 10.16 13.27
C HIS A 159 3.06 9.51 12.54
N CYS A 160 3.27 8.44 11.76
CA CYS A 160 2.18 7.68 11.17
C CYS A 160 1.29 7.07 12.26
N LEU A 161 1.88 6.64 13.37
CA LEU A 161 1.17 6.06 14.51
C LEU A 161 0.43 7.11 15.35
N ASP A 162 1.06 8.25 15.64
CA ASP A 162 0.48 9.39 16.36
C ASP A 162 -0.62 10.06 15.51
N SER A 163 -0.41 10.19 14.20
CA SER A 163 -1.45 10.63 13.27
C SER A 163 -2.57 9.59 13.16
N CYS A 164 -2.26 8.30 13.34
CA CYS A 164 -3.25 7.24 13.52
C CYS A 164 -3.99 7.33 14.87
N GLU A 165 -3.41 7.92 15.92
CA GLU A 165 -4.04 8.21 17.23
C GLU A 165 -5.00 9.41 17.20
N GLU A 166 -4.80 10.37 16.31
CA GLU A 166 -5.75 11.47 16.05
C GLU A 166 -6.85 11.07 15.05
N LEU A 167 -6.54 10.17 14.11
CA LEU A 167 -7.46 9.52 13.15
C LEU A 167 -8.60 8.71 13.79
N VAL A 168 -8.41 8.39 15.06
CA VAL A 168 -9.20 7.54 15.96
C VAL A 168 -10.64 7.96 16.12
N ASP A 169 -10.89 9.26 16.17
CA ASP A 169 -12.18 9.78 16.58
C ASP A 169 -13.20 9.70 15.43
N GLU A 170 -12.75 9.63 14.18
CA GLU A 170 -13.61 9.60 12.99
C GLU A 170 -13.89 8.17 12.46
N LEU A 171 -12.98 7.21 12.69
CA LEU A 171 -13.11 5.82 12.21
C LEU A 171 -12.69 4.77 13.25
N PRO A 172 -13.52 4.49 14.28
CA PRO A 172 -13.18 3.59 15.38
C PRO A 172 -12.77 2.17 14.93
N ALA A 173 -13.34 1.70 13.82
CA ALA A 173 -13.01 0.40 13.24
C ALA A 173 -11.59 0.36 12.63
N LEU A 174 -11.11 1.46 12.06
CA LEU A 174 -9.75 1.57 11.53
C LEU A 174 -8.74 1.58 12.68
N LYS A 175 -8.98 2.41 13.72
CA LYS A 175 -8.15 2.41 14.94
C LYS A 175 -8.06 1.02 15.56
N ALA A 176 -9.19 0.37 15.82
CA ALA A 176 -9.18 -0.92 16.52
C ALA A 176 -8.36 -1.98 15.78
N LYS A 177 -8.41 -1.97 14.44
CA LYS A 177 -7.65 -2.90 13.59
C LYS A 177 -6.16 -2.55 13.53
N LEU A 178 -5.82 -1.27 13.39
CA LEU A 178 -4.43 -0.79 13.41
C LEU A 178 -3.77 -1.04 14.77
N MET A 179 -4.42 -0.66 15.87
CA MET A 179 -3.92 -0.90 17.24
C MET A 179 -3.69 -2.38 17.55
N ASN A 180 -4.55 -3.27 17.03
CA ASN A 180 -4.37 -4.71 17.22
C ASN A 180 -3.12 -5.22 16.47
N HIS A 181 -2.79 -4.63 15.32
CA HIS A 181 -1.57 -4.96 14.58
C HIS A 181 -0.32 -4.34 15.20
N MET A 182 -0.38 -3.10 15.68
CA MET A 182 0.73 -2.46 16.39
C MET A 182 1.14 -3.24 17.64
N LYS A 183 0.17 -3.71 18.43
CA LYS A 183 0.44 -4.57 19.59
C LYS A 183 1.16 -5.86 19.21
N ASN A 184 0.92 -6.39 18.00
CA ASN A 184 1.63 -7.56 17.51
C ASN A 184 3.05 -7.21 17.02
N LEU A 185 3.25 -6.01 16.44
CA LEU A 185 4.57 -5.53 16.00
C LEU A 185 5.48 -5.16 17.19
N GLU A 186 4.98 -4.44 18.18
CA GLU A 186 5.72 -4.13 19.42
C GLU A 186 6.21 -5.40 20.11
N LYS A 187 5.36 -6.43 20.14
CA LYS A 187 5.70 -7.73 20.73
C LYS A 187 6.80 -8.47 19.95
N VAL A 188 6.97 -8.18 18.67
CA VAL A 188 8.04 -8.74 17.82
C VAL A 188 9.32 -7.90 17.91
N MET A 189 9.22 -6.59 18.11
CA MET A 189 10.38 -5.69 18.23
C MET A 189 11.02 -5.68 19.62
N TYR A 190 10.23 -5.86 20.68
CA TYR A 190 10.69 -5.76 22.08
C TYR A 190 10.83 -7.09 22.81
N ASP A 191 10.50 -8.21 22.17
CA ASP A 191 10.74 -9.56 22.70
C ASP A 191 11.72 -10.29 21.75
N PRO A 192 13.02 -9.96 21.81
CA PRO A 192 14.02 -10.65 21.02
C PRO A 192 14.18 -12.07 21.56
N LEU A 193 13.99 -13.07 20.69
CA LEU A 193 14.43 -14.45 20.93
C LEU A 193 15.93 -14.52 21.25
#